data_AF-V5GGC7-F1
#
_entry.id   AF-V5GGC7-F1
#
_cell.length_a   1.000
_cell.length_b   1.000
_cell.length_c   1.000
_cell.angle_alpha   90.00
_cell.angle_beta   90.00
_cell.angle_gamma   90.00
#
_symmetry.space_group_name_H-M   'P 1'
#
loop_
_entity.id
_entity.type
_entity.pdbx_description
1 polymer ?
#
loop_
_entity_poly.entity_id
_entity_poly.type
_entity_poly.pdbx_seq_one_letter_code
_entity_poly.pdbx_strand_id
1 'polypeptide(L)'
;LGLPPTLPMKDCFLQDFTINLEEVDKTWVDIAPYLLDCNDTLPALKKGTVAKEVLDYYLGPGEKINKKNFKKFTQIFTDRLFAVPAEVSAKMQAKVNKSPVYVYHFNYSEGENNAAQSYIGSEIE
;
A
#
# COMPACT_ATOMS: atom_id res chain seq x y z
N LEU A 1 29.81 -12.93 -33.82
CA LEU A 1 29.05 -11.80 -33.25
C LEU A 1 28.19 -12.37 -32.12
N GLY A 2 28.76 -12.43 -30.91
CA GLY A 2 28.03 -12.96 -29.75
C GLY A 2 26.97 -11.96 -29.33
N LEU A 3 25.72 -12.39 -29.28
CA LEU A 3 24.66 -11.63 -28.63
C LEU A 3 25.08 -11.40 -27.17
N PRO A 4 24.94 -10.18 -26.63
CA PRO A 4 25.23 -9.95 -25.23
C PRO A 4 24.36 -10.89 -24.37
N PRO A 5 24.90 -11.42 -23.26
CA PRO A 5 24.12 -12.24 -22.35
C PRO A 5 22.92 -11.40 -21.91
N THR A 6 21.73 -11.93 -22.12
CA THR A 6 20.51 -11.35 -21.58
C THR A 6 20.66 -11.30 -20.08
N LEU A 7 20.96 -10.11 -19.53
CA LEU A 7 20.75 -9.86 -18.12
C LEU A 7 19.32 -10.30 -17.80
N PRO A 8 19.11 -11.21 -16.83
CA PRO A 8 17.78 -11.68 -16.53
C PRO A 8 16.95 -10.45 -16.13
N MET A 9 15.74 -10.33 -16.67
CA MET A 9 14.86 -9.15 -16.54
C MET A 9 14.67 -8.67 -15.09
N LYS A 10 14.83 -9.58 -14.12
CA LYS A 10 14.86 -9.30 -12.68
C LYS A 10 15.97 -8.31 -12.27
N ASP A 11 17.12 -8.32 -12.93
CA ASP A 11 18.27 -7.48 -12.57
C ASP A 11 18.12 -6.05 -13.14
N CYS A 12 17.38 -5.87 -14.23
CA CYS A 12 17.18 -4.56 -14.89
C CYS A 12 16.07 -3.72 -14.26
N PHE A 13 15.09 -4.33 -13.59
CA PHE A 13 13.93 -3.65 -13.01
C PHE A 13 13.96 -3.53 -11.48
N LEU A 14 14.80 -4.31 -10.78
CA LEU A 14 14.73 -4.44 -9.31
C LEU A 14 15.92 -3.84 -8.55
N GLN A 15 16.95 -3.33 -9.23
CA GLN A 15 18.16 -2.86 -8.56
C GLN A 15 17.99 -1.56 -7.75
N ASP A 16 16.87 -0.83 -7.89
CA ASP A 16 16.71 0.51 -7.27
C ASP A 16 15.40 0.75 -6.49
N PHE A 17 14.54 -0.25 -6.28
CA PHE A 17 13.23 -0.04 -5.62
C PHE A 17 13.24 -0.41 -4.13
N THR A 18 14.30 -0.07 -3.39
CA THR A 18 14.27 -0.18 -1.93
C THR A 18 13.55 1.02 -1.35
N ILE A 19 12.45 0.78 -0.62
CA ILE A 19 11.70 1.87 0.01
C ILE A 19 12.51 2.41 1.21
N ASN A 20 12.85 3.70 1.16
CA ASN A 20 13.42 4.40 2.31
C ASN A 20 12.32 4.80 3.31
N LEU A 21 12.06 3.93 4.29
CA LEU A 21 11.00 4.15 5.29
C LEU A 21 11.23 5.40 6.15
N GLU A 22 12.48 5.81 6.37
CA GLU A 22 12.78 7.01 7.14
C GLU A 22 12.38 8.28 6.38
N GLU A 23 12.58 8.30 5.07
CA GLU A 23 12.14 9.40 4.21
C GLU A 23 10.62 9.47 4.12
N VAL A 24 9.96 8.30 3.99
CA VAL A 24 8.50 8.20 4.01
C VAL A 24 7.94 8.72 5.33
N ASP A 25 8.52 8.35 6.48
CA ASP A 25 8.12 8.85 7.80
C ASP A 25 8.22 10.38 7.88
N LYS A 26 9.35 10.95 7.43
CA LYS A 26 9.60 12.40 7.45
C LYS A 26 8.64 13.19 6.56
N THR A 27 8.26 12.62 5.41
CA THR A 27 7.48 13.32 4.38
C THR A 27 6.02 12.89 4.33
N TRP A 28 5.59 12.00 5.24
CA TRP A 28 4.26 11.37 5.20
C TRP A 28 3.12 12.36 5.02
N VAL A 29 3.14 13.45 5.78
CA VAL A 29 2.10 14.50 5.76
C VAL A 29 1.92 15.11 4.36
N ASP A 30 3.00 15.20 3.58
CA ASP A 30 3.01 15.80 2.24
C ASP A 30 2.63 14.79 1.15
N ILE A 31 3.11 13.54 1.27
CA ILE A 31 2.92 12.52 0.24
C ILE A 31 1.62 11.72 0.41
N ALA A 32 1.13 11.55 1.64
CA ALA A 32 -0.05 10.73 1.93
C ALA A 32 -1.29 11.14 1.12
N PRO A 33 -1.61 12.43 0.91
CA PRO A 33 -2.76 12.80 0.10
C PRO A 33 -2.72 12.27 -1.33
N TYR A 34 -1.53 12.18 -1.93
CA TYR A 34 -1.35 11.65 -3.29
C TYR A 34 -1.41 10.12 -3.27
N LEU A 35 -0.73 9.50 -2.31
CA LEU A 35 -0.66 8.05 -2.16
C LEU A 35 -2.02 7.41 -1.81
N LEU A 36 -2.85 8.12 -1.04
CA LEU A 36 -4.17 7.68 -0.59
C LEU A 36 -5.30 8.16 -1.52
N ASP A 37 -4.95 8.71 -2.68
CA ASP A 37 -5.89 9.25 -3.68
C ASP A 37 -6.94 10.17 -3.04
N CYS A 38 -6.47 11.14 -2.24
CA CYS A 38 -7.33 12.11 -1.57
C CYS A 38 -6.88 13.56 -1.76
N ASN A 39 -5.81 13.80 -2.52
CA ASN A 39 -5.27 15.13 -2.82
C ASN A 39 -6.33 16.07 -3.40
N ASP A 40 -7.18 15.58 -4.30
CA ASP A 40 -8.18 16.41 -4.99
C ASP A 40 -9.56 16.36 -4.30
N THR A 41 -9.69 15.54 -3.25
CA THR A 41 -10.96 15.36 -2.51
C THR A 41 -10.94 16.02 -1.13
N LEU A 42 -9.76 16.23 -0.55
CA LEU A 42 -9.60 16.89 0.75
C LEU A 42 -9.27 18.38 0.58
N PRO A 43 -9.90 19.27 1.38
CA PRO A 43 -9.47 20.66 1.48
C PRO A 43 -8.00 20.76 1.89
N ALA A 44 -7.25 21.69 1.29
CA ALA A 44 -5.81 21.84 1.53
C ALA A 44 -5.44 21.93 3.02
N LEU A 45 -6.23 22.67 3.81
CA LEU A 45 -6.03 22.84 5.25
C LEU A 45 -6.22 21.55 6.06
N LYS A 46 -6.91 20.54 5.52
CA LYS A 46 -7.20 19.27 6.21
C LYS A 46 -6.23 18.14 5.84
N LYS A 47 -5.53 18.25 4.70
CA LYS A 47 -4.65 17.19 4.19
C LYS A 47 -3.66 16.71 5.23
N GLY A 48 -2.95 17.64 5.88
CA GLY A 48 -1.94 17.28 6.86
C GLY A 48 -2.51 16.68 8.15
N THR A 49 -3.63 17.23 8.64
CA THR A 49 -4.32 16.69 9.82
C THR A 49 -4.82 15.28 9.58
N VAL A 50 -5.51 15.05 8.45
CA VAL A 50 -6.04 13.73 8.09
C VAL A 50 -4.91 12.72 7.87
N ALA A 51 -3.83 13.11 7.18
CA ALA A 51 -2.67 12.24 6.99
C ALA A 51 -2.09 11.75 8.32
N LYS A 52 -1.98 12.65 9.31
CA LYS A 52 -1.51 12.31 10.65
C LYS A 52 -2.50 11.42 11.41
N GLU A 53 -3.78 11.76 11.42
CA GLU A 53 -4.83 10.98 12.09
C GLU A 53 -4.92 9.55 11.56
N VAL A 54 -4.82 9.37 10.24
CA VAL A 54 -4.77 8.05 9.62
C VAL A 54 -3.54 7.28 10.10
N LEU A 55 -2.35 7.89 10.10
CA LEU A 55 -1.14 7.21 10.55
C LEU A 55 -1.25 6.80 12.03
N ASP A 56 -1.70 7.73 12.88
CA ASP A 56 -1.88 7.51 14.32
C ASP A 56 -2.91 6.40 14.60
N TYR A 57 -3.97 6.27 13.77
CA TYR A 57 -4.96 5.20 13.90
C TYR A 57 -4.36 3.81 13.63
N TYR A 58 -3.50 3.66 12.60
CA TYR A 58 -2.94 2.36 12.23
C TYR A 58 -1.70 1.98 13.04
N LEU A 59 -0.81 2.94 13.31
CA LEU A 59 0.47 2.67 13.97
C LEU A 59 0.42 2.90 15.48
N GLY A 60 -0.43 3.82 15.94
CA GLY A 60 -0.45 4.34 17.30
C GLY A 60 0.02 5.81 17.33
N PRO A 61 -0.46 6.63 18.27
CA PRO A 61 -0.11 8.05 18.31
C PRO A 61 1.39 8.30 18.43
N GLY A 62 1.97 8.99 17.45
CA GLY A 62 3.39 9.37 17.44
C GLY A 62 4.38 8.24 17.09
N GLU A 63 3.89 7.08 16.68
CA GLU A 63 4.72 5.98 16.20
C GLU A 63 5.30 6.30 14.81
N LYS A 64 6.59 5.99 14.62
CA LYS A 64 7.29 6.21 13.35
C LYS A 64 7.13 5.04 12.39
N ILE A 65 7.10 5.30 11.09
CA ILE A 65 7.10 4.25 10.06
C ILE A 65 8.46 3.52 10.08
N ASN A 66 8.44 2.20 10.25
CA ASN A 66 9.64 1.37 10.28
C ASN A 66 9.34 -0.09 9.88
N LYS A 67 10.38 -0.93 9.73
CA LYS A 67 10.20 -2.33 9.30
C LYS A 67 9.28 -3.14 10.23
N LYS A 68 9.29 -2.88 11.55
CA LYS A 68 8.49 -3.64 12.54
C LYS A 68 6.99 -3.39 12.40
N ASN A 69 6.60 -2.18 12.00
CA ASN A 69 5.20 -1.83 11.81
C ASN A 69 4.78 -1.74 10.33
N PHE A 70 5.65 -2.16 9.40
CA PHE A 70 5.40 -2.05 7.97
C PHE A 70 4.11 -2.73 7.51
N LYS A 71 3.75 -3.89 8.09
CA LYS A 71 2.49 -4.57 7.77
C LYS A 71 1.26 -3.72 8.12
N LYS A 72 1.30 -2.99 9.24
CA LYS A 72 0.22 -2.06 9.63
C LYS A 72 0.22 -0.82 8.74
N PHE A 73 1.40 -0.33 8.37
CA PHE A 73 1.54 0.78 7.44
C PHE A 73 0.96 0.44 6.06
N THR A 74 1.27 -0.73 5.49
CA THR A 74 0.69 -1.15 4.20
C THR A 74 -0.80 -1.44 4.29
N GLN A 75 -1.32 -1.80 5.45
CA GLN A 75 -2.76 -1.98 5.67
C GLN A 75 -3.56 -0.69 5.40
N ILE A 76 -2.97 0.49 5.62
CA ILE A 76 -3.59 1.78 5.27
C ILE A 76 -4.01 1.80 3.79
N PHE A 77 -3.10 1.38 2.91
CA PHE A 77 -3.30 1.36 1.47
C PHE A 77 -4.31 0.28 1.07
N THR A 78 -4.20 -0.91 1.67
CA THR A 78 -5.17 -1.99 1.46
C THR A 78 -6.58 -1.53 1.77
N ASP A 79 -6.79 -0.90 2.92
CA ASP A 79 -8.11 -0.47 3.37
C ASP A 79 -8.64 0.68 2.50
N ARG A 80 -7.80 1.70 2.27
CA ARG A 80 -8.19 2.90 1.52
C ARG A 80 -8.47 2.65 0.04
N LEU A 81 -7.63 1.86 -0.62
CA LEU A 81 -7.64 1.71 -2.09
C LEU A 81 -8.40 0.47 -2.56
N PHE A 82 -8.50 -0.58 -1.73
CA PHE A 82 -9.05 -1.86 -2.18
C PHE A 82 -10.20 -2.37 -1.29
N ALA A 83 -9.95 -2.64 -0.02
CA ALA A 83 -10.88 -3.39 0.83
C ALA A 83 -12.20 -2.63 1.08
N VAL A 84 -12.13 -1.38 1.54
CA VAL A 84 -13.33 -0.58 1.81
C VAL A 84 -14.12 -0.29 0.53
N PRO A 85 -13.51 0.17 -0.59
CA PRO A 85 -14.24 0.35 -1.84
C PRO A 85 -14.88 -0.94 -2.36
N ALA A 86 -14.21 -2.08 -2.27
CA ALA A 86 -14.76 -3.37 -2.69
C ALA A 86 -15.98 -3.77 -1.85
N GLU A 87 -15.88 -3.65 -0.52
CA GLU A 87 -16.99 -3.94 0.40
C GLU A 87 -18.21 -3.03 0.12
N VAL A 88 -17.98 -1.72 0.03
CA VAL A 88 -19.04 -0.74 -0.21
C VAL A 88 -19.71 -0.99 -1.56
N SER A 89 -18.92 -1.25 -2.61
CA SER A 89 -19.42 -1.51 -3.96
C SER A 89 -20.24 -2.79 -4.02
N ALA A 90 -19.77 -3.88 -3.40
CA ALA A 90 -20.52 -5.13 -3.33
C ALA A 90 -21.85 -4.97 -2.60
N LYS A 91 -21.85 -4.26 -1.46
CA LYS A 91 -23.07 -3.93 -0.71
C LYS A 91 -24.03 -3.07 -1.53
N MET A 92 -23.53 -2.09 -2.27
CA MET A 92 -24.34 -1.25 -3.16
C MET A 92 -24.97 -2.06 -4.29
N GLN A 93 -24.20 -2.94 -4.95
CA GLN A 93 -24.73 -3.82 -5.99
C GLN A 93 -25.78 -4.79 -5.43
N ALA A 94 -25.52 -5.41 -4.29
CA ALA A 94 -26.44 -6.36 -3.66
C ALA A 94 -27.79 -5.73 -3.28
N LYS A 95 -27.83 -4.41 -3.00
CA LYS A 95 -29.07 -3.68 -2.69
C LYS A 95 -30.00 -3.50 -3.90
N VAL A 96 -29.44 -3.42 -5.10
CA VAL A 96 -30.22 -3.08 -6.32
C VAL A 96 -30.34 -4.24 -7.30
N ASN A 97 -29.42 -5.20 -7.23
CA ASN A 97 -29.39 -6.33 -8.15
C ASN A 97 -30.27 -7.49 -7.66
N LYS A 98 -30.91 -8.20 -8.60
CA LYS A 98 -31.67 -9.42 -8.32
C LYS A 98 -30.80 -10.68 -8.40
N SER A 99 -29.66 -10.58 -9.09
CA SER A 99 -28.68 -11.66 -9.17
C SER A 99 -27.79 -11.70 -7.93
N PRO A 100 -27.28 -12.88 -7.52
CA PRO A 100 -26.34 -13.00 -6.42
C PRO A 100 -25.05 -12.20 -6.67
N VAL A 101 -24.52 -11.58 -5.62
CA VAL A 101 -23.24 -10.86 -5.63
C VAL A 101 -22.26 -11.60 -4.72
N TYR A 102 -21.06 -11.90 -5.24
CA TYR A 102 -20.03 -12.65 -4.53
C TYR A 102 -18.78 -11.80 -4.32
N VAL A 103 -18.13 -11.97 -3.17
CA VAL A 103 -16.85 -11.34 -2.82
C VAL A 103 -15.89 -12.42 -2.36
N TYR A 104 -14.64 -12.35 -2.80
CA TYR A 104 -13.58 -13.27 -2.39
C TYR A 104 -12.44 -12.49 -1.74
N HIS A 105 -11.87 -13.07 -0.68
CA HIS A 105 -10.67 -12.56 -0.03
C HIS A 105 -9.55 -13.59 -0.19
N PHE A 106 -8.50 -13.19 -0.90
CA PHE A 106 -7.36 -14.04 -1.19
C PHE A 106 -6.20 -13.71 -0.24
N ASN A 107 -5.74 -14.70 0.52
CA ASN A 107 -4.73 -14.51 1.58
C ASN A 107 -3.51 -15.42 1.42
N TYR A 108 -3.26 -15.94 0.22
CA TYR A 108 -2.07 -16.75 -0.05
C TYR A 108 -0.82 -15.86 -0.15
N SER A 109 0.19 -16.17 0.67
CA SER A 109 1.41 -15.35 0.84
C SER A 109 2.71 -16.06 0.44
N GLU A 110 2.64 -17.34 0.06
CA GLU A 110 3.81 -18.21 -0.16
C GLU A 110 4.24 -18.30 -1.63
N GLY A 111 3.85 -17.33 -2.46
CA GLY A 111 4.22 -17.32 -3.88
C GLY A 111 5.69 -16.99 -4.09
N GLU A 112 6.28 -17.58 -5.15
CA GLU A 112 7.69 -17.35 -5.56
C GLU A 112 8.01 -15.85 -5.81
N ASN A 113 6.99 -15.04 -6.13
CA ASN A 113 7.11 -13.60 -6.37
C ASN A 113 6.45 -12.81 -5.23
N ASN A 114 7.09 -12.76 -4.06
CA ASN A 114 6.59 -11.98 -2.92
C ASN A 114 7.05 -10.52 -3.01
N ALA A 115 6.11 -9.63 -3.36
CA ALA A 115 6.36 -8.20 -3.48
C ALA A 115 6.92 -7.55 -2.19
N ALA A 116 6.49 -8.01 -1.01
CA ALA A 116 7.00 -7.46 0.25
C ALA A 116 8.49 -7.79 0.46
N GLN A 117 8.94 -8.98 0.04
CA GLN A 117 10.36 -9.33 0.05
C GLN A 117 11.15 -8.47 -0.96
N SER A 118 10.56 -8.17 -2.12
CA SER A 118 11.20 -7.33 -3.15
C SER A 118 11.34 -5.87 -2.72
N TYR A 119 10.37 -5.30 -2.01
CA TYR A 119 10.37 -3.86 -1.67
C TYR A 119 11.12 -3.48 -0.38
N ILE A 120 11.31 -4.43 0.55
CA ILE A 120 11.88 -4.17 1.89
C ILE A 120 13.27 -4.81 2.06
N GLY A 121 13.66 -5.67 1.12
CA GLY A 121 14.82 -6.56 1.27
C GLY A 121 14.48 -7.82 2.06
N SER A 122 15.32 -8.84 1.95
CA SER A 122 15.11 -10.21 2.43
C SER A 122 15.14 -10.41 3.96
N GLU A 123 14.93 -9.36 4.76
CA GLU A 123 15.00 -9.42 6.22
C GLU A 123 13.65 -9.03 6.86
N ILE A 124 12.63 -9.82 6.57
CA ILE A 124 11.42 -9.87 7.39
C ILE A 124 11.42 -11.24 8.07
N GLU A 125 12.01 -11.31 9.26
CA GLU A 125 11.81 -12.40 10.23
C GLU A 125 10.55 -12.12 11.06
#